data_AF-K1T606-F1
#
_entry.id   AF-K1T606-F1
#
_cell.length_a   1.000
_cell.length_b   1.000
_cell.length_c   1.000
_cell.angle_alpha   90.00
_cell.angle_beta   90.00
_cell.angle_gamma   90.00
#
_symmetry.space_group_name_H-M   'P 1'
#
loop_
_entity.id
_entity.type
_entity.pdbx_description
1 polymer ?
#
loop_
_entity_poly.entity_id
_entity_poly.type
_entity_poly.pdbx_seq_one_letter_code
_entity_poly.pdbx_strand_id
1 'polypeptide(L)'
;LTDSGGFQVFSLAGLRKIKEEGVYFNSHVDGRKIFMGPEESMQIQSNLASTIAMAFDECPSSVASRQYIENSVARTTRWLERCKKEMNRLNGLEDTINKNQLLFGINQGGIYADIRIEQAKAIADMDLDGYAIGGLAVGESHEEMYRIIESVEPHLPKDKPIYLMGVGTPANILEAVERGVDFFDCVYPSRNGRHGHVYTNAGKLNLF
;
A
#
# COMPACT_ATOMS: atom_id res chain seq x y z
N LEU A 1 2.13 12.23 2.05
CA LEU A 1 1.59 10.87 2.18
C LEU A 1 2.42 10.12 3.21
N THR A 2 1.77 9.44 4.16
CA THR A 2 2.42 8.50 5.08
C THR A 2 1.96 7.10 4.76
N ASP A 3 2.90 6.18 4.62
CA ASP A 3 2.59 4.75 4.52
C ASP A 3 2.17 4.18 5.89
N SER A 4 1.39 3.10 5.88
CA SER A 4 0.76 2.54 7.08
C SER A 4 1.72 1.74 7.96
N GLY A 5 2.87 1.32 7.41
CA GLY A 5 3.85 0.45 8.07
C GLY A 5 3.68 -1.04 7.72
N GLY A 6 2.61 -1.43 7.02
CA GLY A 6 2.30 -2.82 6.69
C GLY A 6 3.41 -3.53 5.91
N PHE A 7 4.01 -2.85 4.91
CA PHE A 7 5.10 -3.41 4.11
C PHE A 7 6.42 -3.52 4.88
N GLN A 8 6.75 -2.58 5.75
CA GLN A 8 7.96 -2.60 6.57
C GLN A 8 7.86 -3.75 7.58
N VAL A 9 6.69 -3.95 8.18
CA VAL A 9 6.42 -5.15 8.98
C VAL A 9 6.47 -6.42 8.11
N PHE A 10 6.04 -6.35 6.84
CA PHE A 10 6.23 -7.45 5.86
C PHE A 10 7.72 -7.80 5.64
N SER A 11 8.60 -6.81 5.55
CA SER A 11 10.04 -7.05 5.34
C SER A 11 10.74 -7.70 6.54
N LEU A 12 10.10 -7.69 7.73
CA LEU A 12 10.59 -8.30 8.97
C LEU A 12 10.08 -9.73 9.19
N ALA A 13 9.88 -10.52 8.13
CA ALA A 13 9.15 -11.80 8.15
C ALA A 13 9.57 -12.81 9.24
N GLY A 14 10.85 -12.86 9.62
CA GLY A 14 11.31 -13.75 10.71
C GLY A 14 10.96 -13.27 12.13
N LEU A 15 10.51 -12.02 12.28
CA LEU A 15 10.35 -11.34 13.56
C LEU A 15 8.91 -10.88 13.82
N ARG A 16 7.93 -11.30 13.00
CA ARG A 16 6.54 -10.88 13.16
C ARG A 16 5.56 -12.00 13.46
N LYS A 17 4.45 -11.66 14.12
CA LYS A 17 3.28 -12.50 14.32
C LYS A 17 2.03 -11.69 13.98
N ILE A 18 1.35 -12.09 12.91
CA ILE A 18 0.10 -11.46 12.46
C ILE A 18 -1.07 -12.15 13.15
N LYS A 19 -2.02 -11.35 13.62
CA LYS A 19 -3.32 -11.81 14.13
C LYS A 19 -4.41 -10.85 13.66
N GLU A 20 -5.66 -11.07 14.11
CA GLU A 20 -6.77 -10.20 13.73
C GLU A 20 -6.67 -8.81 14.36
N GLU A 21 -6.15 -8.70 15.59
CA GLU A 21 -5.99 -7.40 16.25
C GLU A 21 -4.97 -6.50 15.56
N GLY A 22 -3.95 -7.08 14.92
CA GLY A 22 -2.82 -6.37 14.31
C GLY A 22 -1.59 -7.27 14.18
N VAL A 23 -0.40 -6.66 14.20
CA VAL A 23 0.87 -7.34 14.06
C VAL A 23 1.78 -7.05 15.25
N TYR A 24 2.37 -8.11 15.79
CA TYR A 24 3.45 -8.03 16.78
C TYR A 24 4.78 -8.22 16.08
N PHE A 25 5.77 -7.38 16.35
CA PHE A 25 7.12 -7.52 15.81
C PHE A 25 8.19 -6.99 16.76
N ASN A 26 9.44 -7.34 16.51
CA ASN A 26 10.57 -6.78 17.24
C ASN A 26 11.19 -5.60 16.47
N SER A 27 11.50 -4.52 17.17
CA SER A 27 12.30 -3.41 16.66
C SER A 27 13.66 -3.90 16.16
N HIS A 28 14.04 -3.51 14.94
CA HIS A 28 15.36 -3.82 14.39
C HIS A 28 16.49 -2.98 15.01
N VAL A 29 16.14 -1.93 15.77
CA VAL A 29 17.11 -1.02 16.41
C VAL A 29 17.54 -1.54 17.77
N ASP A 30 16.60 -2.03 18.58
CA ASP A 30 16.83 -2.37 19.99
C ASP A 30 16.14 -3.67 20.45
N GLY A 31 15.46 -4.39 19.55
CA GLY A 31 14.84 -5.68 19.85
C GLY A 31 13.55 -5.61 20.67
N ARG A 32 13.06 -4.41 21.04
CA ARG A 32 11.81 -4.28 21.81
C ARG A 32 10.62 -4.84 21.03
N LYS A 33 9.71 -5.50 21.75
CA LYS A 33 8.44 -5.98 21.21
C LYS A 33 7.49 -4.80 21.01
N ILE A 34 6.95 -4.67 19.81
CA ILE A 34 6.03 -3.63 19.39
C ILE A 34 4.75 -4.29 18.87
N PHE A 35 3.61 -3.66 19.15
CA PHE A 35 2.33 -3.97 18.54
C PHE A 35 1.94 -2.82 17.60
N MET A 36 1.40 -3.16 16.44
CA MET A 36 0.81 -2.21 15.51
C MET A 36 -0.43 -2.82 14.89
N GLY A 37 -1.59 -2.19 15.10
CA GLY A 37 -2.84 -2.51 14.43
C GLY A 37 -3.37 -1.33 13.62
N PRO A 38 -4.58 -1.48 13.06
CA PRO A 38 -5.29 -0.42 12.33
C PRO A 38 -5.36 0.90 13.11
N GLU A 39 -5.79 0.86 14.37
CA GLU A 39 -5.99 2.05 15.19
C GLU A 39 -4.66 2.72 15.55
N GLU A 40 -3.64 1.95 15.92
CA GLU A 40 -2.31 2.49 16.22
C GLU A 40 -1.69 3.14 14.98
N SER A 41 -1.84 2.54 13.79
CA SER A 41 -1.36 3.12 12.54
C SER A 41 -2.05 4.46 12.25
N MET A 42 -3.37 4.54 12.38
CA MET A 42 -4.11 5.80 12.18
C MET A 42 -3.71 6.88 13.18
N GLN A 43 -3.53 6.53 14.46
CA GLN A 43 -3.09 7.47 15.49
C GLN A 43 -1.69 8.02 15.20
N ILE A 44 -0.76 7.16 14.79
CA ILE A 44 0.61 7.59 14.41
C ILE A 44 0.53 8.55 13.22
N GLN A 45 -0.22 8.20 12.17
CA GLN A 45 -0.32 9.03 10.96
C GLN A 45 -1.04 10.37 11.23
N SER A 46 -2.04 10.39 12.10
CA SER A 46 -2.73 11.61 12.56
C SER A 46 -1.77 12.52 13.35
N ASN A 47 -0.97 11.94 14.25
CA ASN A 47 0.04 12.70 15.01
C ASN A 47 1.16 13.27 14.12
N LEU A 48 1.50 12.57 13.04
CA LEU A 48 2.41 13.07 12.00
C LEU A 48 1.76 14.12 11.08
N ALA A 49 0.43 14.31 11.19
CA ALA A 49 -0.35 15.31 10.46
C ALA A 49 -0.18 15.23 8.93
N SER A 50 -0.04 14.03 8.38
CA SER A 50 0.14 13.86 6.94
C SER A 50 -1.12 14.28 6.17
N THR A 51 -0.98 14.69 4.91
CA THR A 51 -2.13 15.02 4.06
C THR A 51 -2.94 13.78 3.67
N ILE A 52 -2.25 12.67 3.40
CA ILE A 52 -2.83 11.39 2.97
C ILE A 52 -2.25 10.32 3.87
N ALA A 53 -3.13 9.59 4.56
CA ALA A 53 -2.82 8.42 5.33
C ALA A 53 -3.21 7.15 4.56
N MET A 54 -2.32 6.16 4.56
CA MET A 54 -2.60 4.85 4.00
C MET A 54 -3.24 3.96 5.07
N ALA A 55 -4.32 3.25 4.72
CA ALA A 55 -4.92 2.26 5.62
C ALA A 55 -3.92 1.15 5.97
N PHE A 56 -4.00 0.64 7.20
CA PHE A 56 -3.20 -0.51 7.62
C PHE A 56 -3.68 -1.78 6.95
N ASP A 57 -2.77 -2.50 6.31
CA ASP A 57 -3.05 -3.70 5.52
C ASP A 57 -2.07 -4.84 5.85
N GLU A 58 -2.42 -6.03 5.39
CA GLU A 58 -1.46 -7.12 5.28
C GLU A 58 -1.01 -7.24 3.83
N CYS A 59 0.29 -7.12 3.60
CA CYS A 59 0.90 -7.27 2.28
C CYS A 59 1.52 -8.67 2.15
N PRO A 60 0.80 -9.70 1.66
CA PRO A 60 1.37 -11.01 1.40
C PRO A 60 2.31 -10.98 0.18
N SER A 61 3.12 -12.02 0.01
CA SER A 61 3.86 -12.22 -1.26
C SER A 61 2.86 -12.41 -2.41
N SER A 62 3.13 -11.80 -3.58
CA SER A 62 2.23 -11.86 -4.75
C SER A 62 2.03 -13.28 -5.30
N VAL A 63 2.96 -14.19 -5.01
CA VAL A 63 2.95 -15.61 -5.41
C VAL A 63 2.59 -16.55 -4.24
N ALA A 64 2.08 -16.03 -3.13
CA ALA A 64 1.60 -16.86 -2.03
C ALA A 64 0.38 -17.71 -2.46
N SER A 65 0.09 -18.77 -1.69
CA SER A 65 -1.05 -19.63 -2.00
C SER A 65 -2.36 -18.84 -2.00
N ARG A 66 -3.24 -19.15 -2.95
CA ARG A 66 -4.58 -18.56 -3.05
C ARG A 66 -5.30 -18.51 -1.70
N GLN A 67 -5.30 -19.60 -0.95
CA GLN A 67 -5.94 -19.67 0.37
C GLN A 67 -5.38 -18.64 1.37
N TYR A 68 -4.06 -18.42 1.35
CA TYR A 68 -3.44 -17.41 2.21
C TYR A 68 -3.81 -15.99 1.75
N ILE A 69 -3.79 -15.75 0.44
CA ILE A 69 -4.21 -14.47 -0.16
C ILE A 69 -5.66 -14.14 0.22
N GLU A 70 -6.60 -15.08 0.07
CA GLU A 70 -8.02 -14.87 0.43
C GLU A 70 -8.18 -14.47 1.90
N ASN A 71 -7.49 -15.17 2.80
CA ASN A 71 -7.51 -14.86 4.23
C ASN A 71 -6.90 -13.48 4.54
N SER A 72 -5.82 -13.12 3.84
CA SER A 72 -5.12 -11.86 4.00
C SER A 72 -5.94 -10.67 3.47
N VAL A 73 -6.58 -10.83 2.32
CA VAL A 73 -7.50 -9.85 1.72
C VAL A 73 -8.73 -9.63 2.61
N ALA A 74 -9.30 -10.71 3.15
CA ALA A 74 -10.42 -10.61 4.07
C ALA A 74 -10.03 -9.83 5.35
N ARG A 75 -8.83 -10.08 5.90
CA ARG A 75 -8.29 -9.32 7.04
C ARG A 75 -8.04 -7.86 6.70
N THR A 76 -7.39 -7.58 5.56
CA THR A 76 -7.13 -6.22 5.07
C THR A 76 -8.42 -5.42 4.92
N THR A 77 -9.49 -6.03 4.43
CA THR A 77 -10.80 -5.39 4.28
C THR A 77 -11.41 -5.03 5.65
N ARG A 78 -11.37 -5.94 6.64
CA ARG A 78 -11.81 -5.65 8.02
C ARG A 78 -10.94 -4.59 8.70
N TRP A 79 -9.65 -4.58 8.41
CA TRP A 79 -8.73 -3.55 8.92
C TRP A 79 -8.97 -2.18 8.31
N LEU A 80 -9.36 -2.11 7.04
CA LEU A 80 -9.75 -0.86 6.39
C LEU A 80 -10.99 -0.23 7.05
N GLU A 81 -12.01 -1.03 7.39
CA GLU A 81 -13.18 -0.54 8.14
C GLU A 81 -12.79 0.07 9.49
N ARG A 82 -11.86 -0.58 10.21
CA ARG A 82 -11.30 -0.08 11.46
C ARG A 82 -10.50 1.22 11.26
N CYS A 83 -9.67 1.28 10.22
CA CYS A 83 -8.93 2.48 9.84
C CYS A 83 -9.88 3.66 9.55
N LYS A 84 -10.92 3.44 8.74
CA LYS A 84 -11.91 4.46 8.40
C LYS A 84 -12.63 4.98 9.65
N LYS A 85 -13.06 4.07 10.52
CA LYS A 85 -13.71 4.44 11.78
C LYS A 85 -12.81 5.28 12.68
N GLU A 86 -11.55 4.87 12.83
CA GLU A 86 -10.60 5.58 13.69
C GLU A 86 -10.19 6.93 13.09
N MET A 87 -9.97 7.01 11.77
CA MET A 87 -9.67 8.27 11.07
C MET A 87 -10.81 9.28 11.26
N ASN A 88 -12.07 8.85 11.09
CA ASN A 88 -13.23 9.72 11.31
C ASN A 88 -13.29 10.26 12.74
N ARG A 89 -12.94 9.43 13.73
CA ARG A 89 -12.87 9.85 15.14
C ARG A 89 -11.75 10.87 15.33
N LEU A 90 -10.54 10.58 14.83
CA LEU A 90 -9.35 11.42 14.97
C LEU A 90 -9.54 12.79 14.32
N ASN A 91 -10.05 12.84 13.08
CA ASN A 91 -10.34 14.08 12.37
C ASN A 91 -11.36 14.97 13.12
N GLY A 92 -12.21 14.39 13.96
CA GLY A 92 -13.19 15.11 14.78
C GLY A 92 -12.65 15.66 16.12
N LEU A 93 -11.44 15.29 16.56
CA LEU A 93 -10.90 15.75 17.84
C LEU A 93 -10.46 17.21 17.77
N GLU A 94 -10.49 17.89 18.93
CA GLU A 94 -10.12 19.30 19.02
C GLU A 94 -8.62 19.50 18.78
N ASP A 95 -7.80 18.61 19.33
CA ASP A 95 -6.33 18.63 19.38
C ASP A 95 -5.66 18.00 18.14
N THR A 96 -6.42 17.40 17.23
CA THR A 96 -5.88 16.87 15.97
C THR A 96 -5.33 17.99 15.10
N ILE A 97 -4.05 17.84 14.72
CA ILE A 97 -3.29 18.84 13.95
C ILE A 97 -3.87 18.98 12.54
N ASN A 98 -4.16 17.87 11.85
CA ASN A 98 -4.80 17.87 10.53
C ASN A 98 -6.17 17.19 10.59
N LYS A 99 -7.25 17.98 10.67
CA LYS A 99 -8.64 17.49 10.73
C LYS A 99 -9.22 17.07 9.38
N ASN A 100 -8.48 17.28 8.29
CA ASN A 100 -8.88 16.94 6.93
C ASN A 100 -7.89 15.91 6.33
N GLN A 101 -7.31 15.05 7.17
CA GLN A 101 -6.44 13.98 6.69
C GLN A 101 -7.25 13.00 5.84
N LEU A 102 -6.79 12.78 4.61
CA LEU A 102 -7.41 11.88 3.64
C LEU A 102 -7.01 10.43 3.94
N LEU A 103 -7.92 9.49 3.68
CA LEU A 103 -7.66 8.06 3.84
C LEU A 103 -7.70 7.32 2.50
N PHE A 104 -6.62 6.62 2.17
CA PHE A 104 -6.55 5.74 1.00
C PHE A 104 -6.66 4.28 1.43
N GLY A 105 -7.55 3.54 0.78
CA GLY A 105 -7.67 2.09 0.93
C GLY A 105 -6.68 1.35 0.04
N ILE A 106 -6.29 0.13 0.41
CA ILE A 106 -5.29 -0.65 -0.32
C ILE A 106 -5.95 -1.92 -0.87
N ASN A 107 -6.01 -2.02 -2.20
CA ASN A 107 -6.33 -3.25 -2.89
C ASN A 107 -5.14 -4.22 -2.81
N GLN A 108 -5.42 -5.43 -2.37
CA GLN A 108 -4.56 -6.59 -2.19
C GLN A 108 -5.16 -7.79 -2.95
N GLY A 109 -4.39 -8.88 -3.08
CA GLY A 109 -4.88 -10.07 -3.80
C GLY A 109 -3.83 -10.84 -4.60
N GLY A 110 -2.54 -10.47 -4.47
CA GLY A 110 -1.47 -11.08 -5.25
C GLY A 110 -1.76 -11.02 -6.76
N ILE A 111 -1.42 -12.11 -7.47
CA ILE A 111 -1.67 -12.27 -8.91
C ILE A 111 -3.07 -12.82 -9.26
N TYR A 112 -4.00 -12.91 -8.31
CA TYR A 112 -5.34 -13.46 -8.51
C TYR A 112 -6.36 -12.36 -8.85
N ALA A 113 -6.69 -12.25 -10.14
CA ALA A 113 -7.54 -11.17 -10.64
C ALA A 113 -8.97 -11.20 -10.05
N ASP A 114 -9.54 -12.39 -9.85
CA ASP A 114 -10.86 -12.55 -9.23
C ASP A 114 -10.89 -12.00 -7.80
N ILE A 115 -9.89 -12.33 -6.98
CA ILE A 115 -9.77 -11.80 -5.61
C ILE A 115 -9.58 -10.28 -5.62
N ARG A 116 -8.71 -9.79 -6.51
CA ARG A 116 -8.43 -8.36 -6.69
C ARG A 116 -9.68 -7.56 -7.05
N ILE A 117 -10.46 -8.07 -8.01
CA ILE A 117 -11.71 -7.45 -8.48
C ILE A 117 -12.75 -7.41 -7.36
N GLU A 118 -12.96 -8.52 -6.66
CA GLU A 118 -13.95 -8.57 -5.58
C GLU A 118 -13.58 -7.62 -4.43
N GLN A 119 -12.30 -7.55 -4.07
CA GLN A 119 -11.88 -6.57 -3.07
C GLN A 119 -11.97 -5.12 -3.58
N ALA A 120 -11.66 -4.86 -4.85
CA ALA A 120 -11.77 -3.52 -5.44
C ALA A 120 -13.20 -2.99 -5.34
N LYS A 121 -14.20 -3.83 -5.66
CA LYS A 121 -15.62 -3.49 -5.46
C LYS A 121 -15.94 -3.22 -3.99
N ALA A 122 -15.50 -4.11 -3.09
CA ALA A 122 -15.78 -3.98 -1.66
C ALA A 122 -15.20 -2.69 -1.05
N ILE A 123 -13.98 -2.28 -1.44
CA ILE A 123 -13.39 -1.03 -0.95
C ILE A 123 -13.98 0.21 -1.67
N ALA A 124 -14.40 0.09 -2.93
CA ALA A 124 -15.09 1.16 -3.65
C ALA A 124 -16.40 1.55 -2.95
N ASP A 125 -17.17 0.56 -2.48
CA ASP A 125 -18.40 0.77 -1.69
C ASP A 125 -18.16 1.52 -0.37
N MET A 126 -16.91 1.57 0.09
CA MET A 126 -16.54 2.33 1.29
C MET A 126 -16.32 3.81 1.03
N ASP A 127 -16.43 4.35 -0.20
CA ASP A 127 -16.26 5.78 -0.55
C ASP A 127 -15.11 6.46 0.21
N LEU A 128 -13.89 6.12 -0.21
CA LEU A 128 -12.64 6.64 0.34
C LEU A 128 -12.14 7.83 -0.48
N ASP A 129 -11.10 8.51 0.01
CA ASP A 129 -10.51 9.65 -0.68
C ASP A 129 -9.63 9.25 -1.86
N GLY A 130 -9.20 7.98 -1.90
CA GLY A 130 -8.41 7.39 -2.97
C GLY A 130 -8.12 5.92 -2.74
N TYR A 131 -7.56 5.27 -3.76
CA TYR A 131 -7.39 3.82 -3.79
C TYR A 131 -5.98 3.45 -4.26
N ALA A 132 -5.30 2.65 -3.47
CA ALA A 132 -4.00 2.12 -3.82
C ALA A 132 -4.09 0.69 -4.35
N ILE A 133 -3.18 0.34 -5.25
CA ILE A 133 -2.89 -1.03 -5.68
C ILE A 133 -1.59 -1.42 -4.97
N GLY A 134 -1.72 -2.20 -3.88
CA GLY A 134 -0.61 -2.71 -3.08
C GLY A 134 -0.27 -4.16 -3.41
N GLY A 135 0.83 -4.68 -2.85
CA GLY A 135 1.22 -6.08 -3.00
C GLY A 135 1.63 -6.48 -4.42
N LEU A 136 2.12 -5.52 -5.20
CA LEU A 136 2.80 -5.70 -6.49
C LEU A 136 4.26 -5.24 -6.37
N ALA A 137 5.09 -5.54 -7.36
CA ALA A 137 6.55 -5.48 -7.36
C ALA A 137 7.21 -6.28 -6.21
N VAL A 138 6.60 -7.40 -5.81
CA VAL A 138 7.04 -8.23 -4.66
C VAL A 138 7.26 -9.71 -5.01
N GLY A 139 7.37 -10.05 -6.30
CA GLY A 139 7.78 -11.38 -6.75
C GLY A 139 7.22 -11.80 -8.11
N GLU A 140 6.25 -11.07 -8.64
CA GLU A 140 5.61 -11.34 -9.93
C GLU A 140 6.36 -10.70 -11.10
N SER A 141 6.03 -11.15 -12.32
CA SER A 141 6.52 -10.56 -13.57
C SER A 141 5.85 -9.22 -13.89
N HIS A 142 6.47 -8.41 -14.75
CA HIS A 142 5.84 -7.16 -15.23
C HIS A 142 4.51 -7.42 -15.95
N GLU A 143 4.41 -8.51 -16.72
CA GLU A 143 3.16 -8.89 -17.40
C GLU A 143 2.04 -9.19 -16.39
N GLU A 144 2.35 -9.89 -15.30
CA GLU A 144 1.38 -10.14 -14.24
C GLU A 144 0.98 -8.86 -13.52
N MET A 145 1.93 -7.98 -13.21
CA MET A 145 1.66 -6.68 -12.62
C MET A 145 0.71 -5.86 -13.50
N TYR A 146 1.00 -5.73 -14.80
CA TYR A 146 0.16 -5.00 -15.76
C TYR A 146 -1.24 -5.59 -15.90
N ARG A 147 -1.34 -6.91 -16.02
CA ARG A 147 -2.63 -7.62 -16.06
C ARG A 147 -3.48 -7.34 -14.81
N ILE A 148 -2.85 -7.28 -13.64
CA ILE A 148 -3.57 -7.00 -12.39
C ILE A 148 -4.05 -5.55 -12.33
N ILE A 149 -3.24 -4.58 -12.76
CA ILE A 149 -3.66 -3.17 -12.84
C ILE A 149 -4.87 -3.05 -13.77
N GLU A 150 -4.80 -3.62 -14.98
CA GLU A 150 -5.91 -3.63 -15.95
C GLU A 150 -7.17 -4.32 -15.41
N SER A 151 -7.00 -5.33 -14.55
CA SER A 151 -8.13 -6.04 -13.92
C SER A 151 -8.79 -5.21 -12.81
N VAL A 152 -8.03 -4.41 -12.07
CA VAL A 152 -8.51 -3.67 -10.90
C VAL A 152 -9.12 -2.33 -11.28
N GLU A 153 -8.46 -1.58 -12.17
CA GLU A 153 -8.82 -0.20 -12.52
C GLU A 153 -10.30 -0.01 -12.92
N PRO A 154 -10.94 -0.91 -13.69
CA PRO A 154 -12.35 -0.76 -14.07
C PRO A 154 -13.34 -0.79 -12.89
N HIS A 155 -12.91 -1.33 -11.74
CA HIS A 155 -13.73 -1.52 -10.56
C HIS A 155 -13.46 -0.50 -9.44
N LEU A 156 -12.56 0.45 -9.67
CA LEU A 156 -12.32 1.57 -8.77
C LEU A 156 -13.09 2.83 -9.25
N PRO A 157 -13.51 3.72 -8.33
CA PRO A 157 -14.18 4.97 -8.68
C PRO A 157 -13.30 5.86 -9.59
N LYS A 158 -13.86 6.34 -10.70
CA LYS A 158 -13.13 7.12 -11.72
C LYS A 158 -12.83 8.56 -11.34
N ASP A 159 -13.51 9.07 -10.30
CA ASP A 159 -13.35 10.41 -9.75
C ASP A 159 -12.36 10.44 -8.57
N LYS A 160 -11.74 9.30 -8.25
CA LYS A 160 -10.79 9.14 -7.14
C LYS A 160 -9.43 8.68 -7.68
N PRO A 161 -8.33 9.18 -7.09
CA PRO A 161 -6.99 8.85 -7.57
C PRO A 161 -6.62 7.38 -7.31
N ILE A 162 -5.90 6.80 -8.27
CA ILE A 162 -5.34 5.45 -8.19
C ILE A 162 -3.82 5.52 -7.93
N TYR A 163 -3.36 4.89 -6.84
CA TYR A 163 -1.97 4.92 -6.40
C TYR A 163 -1.31 3.54 -6.53
N LEU A 164 -0.29 3.41 -7.37
CA LEU A 164 0.51 2.18 -7.46
C LEU A 164 1.72 2.26 -6.51
N MET A 165 1.69 1.43 -5.47
CA MET A 165 2.68 1.47 -4.39
C MET A 165 3.98 0.75 -4.77
N GLY A 166 5.12 1.40 -4.55
CA GLY A 166 6.46 0.80 -4.65
C GLY A 166 7.01 0.58 -6.07
N VAL A 167 6.30 1.02 -7.10
CA VAL A 167 6.70 0.89 -8.51
C VAL A 167 7.29 2.20 -9.03
N GLY A 168 8.46 2.15 -9.67
CA GLY A 168 9.05 3.40 -10.19
C GLY A 168 10.19 3.29 -11.18
N THR A 169 10.29 2.21 -11.95
CA THR A 169 11.10 2.29 -13.19
C THR A 169 10.36 3.17 -14.21
N PRO A 170 11.05 3.96 -15.05
CA PRO A 170 10.38 4.81 -16.02
C PRO A 170 9.41 4.06 -16.95
N ALA A 171 9.79 2.86 -17.40
CA ALA A 171 8.93 2.02 -18.22
C ALA A 171 7.65 1.61 -17.48
N ASN A 172 7.78 1.12 -16.23
CA ASN A 172 6.61 0.68 -15.47
C ASN A 172 5.68 1.84 -15.11
N ILE A 173 6.21 3.05 -14.91
CA ILE A 173 5.38 4.24 -14.70
C ILE A 173 4.55 4.53 -15.96
N LEU A 174 5.17 4.55 -17.14
CA LEU A 174 4.45 4.83 -18.39
C LEU A 174 3.37 3.78 -18.67
N GLU A 175 3.71 2.50 -18.52
CA GLU A 175 2.78 1.38 -18.71
C GLU A 175 1.62 1.42 -17.70
N ALA A 176 1.87 1.83 -16.46
CA ALA A 176 0.82 1.96 -15.44
C ALA A 176 -0.07 3.20 -15.66
N VAL A 177 0.49 4.31 -16.14
CA VAL A 177 -0.28 5.51 -16.53
C VAL A 177 -1.23 5.18 -17.67
N GLU A 178 -0.78 4.43 -18.68
CA GLU A 178 -1.64 3.96 -19.78
C GLU A 178 -2.80 3.09 -19.28
N ARG A 179 -2.65 2.50 -18.09
CA ARG A 179 -3.63 1.64 -17.42
C ARG A 179 -4.41 2.35 -16.31
N GLY A 180 -4.37 3.68 -16.26
CA GLY A 180 -5.21 4.49 -15.37
C GLY A 180 -4.66 4.72 -13.96
N VAL A 181 -3.35 4.52 -13.72
CA VAL A 181 -2.71 4.87 -12.45
C VAL A 181 -2.28 6.34 -12.44
N ASP A 182 -2.54 7.04 -11.34
CA ASP A 182 -2.28 8.48 -11.16
C ASP A 182 -1.06 8.78 -10.26
N PHE A 183 -0.82 7.95 -9.23
CA PHE A 183 0.23 8.17 -8.23
C PHE A 183 1.25 7.03 -8.21
N PHE A 184 2.51 7.39 -7.91
CA PHE A 184 3.63 6.46 -7.82
C PHE A 184 4.58 6.88 -6.71
N ASP A 185 5.21 5.91 -6.07
CA ASP A 185 6.35 6.13 -5.21
C ASP A 185 7.41 5.05 -5.46
N CYS A 186 8.68 5.44 -5.35
CA CYS A 186 9.74 4.45 -5.39
C CYS A 186 11.04 5.00 -4.82
N VAL A 187 11.75 4.17 -4.05
CA VAL A 187 13.11 4.47 -3.60
C VAL A 187 14.13 4.40 -4.74
N TYR A 188 13.76 3.84 -5.89
CA TYR A 188 14.66 3.49 -6.99
C TYR A 188 15.51 4.67 -7.48
N PRO A 189 14.97 5.88 -7.74
CA PRO A 189 15.80 7.00 -8.19
C PRO A 189 16.86 7.42 -7.17
N SER A 190 16.48 7.56 -5.89
CA SER A 190 17.40 8.01 -4.84
C SER A 190 18.43 6.93 -4.49
N ARG A 191 18.02 5.65 -4.43
CA ARG A 191 18.92 4.53 -4.16
C ARG A 191 19.92 4.35 -5.30
N ASN A 192 19.46 4.34 -6.54
CA ASN A 192 20.33 4.10 -7.70
C ASN A 192 21.26 5.27 -7.97
N GLY A 193 20.83 6.52 -7.72
CA GLY A 193 21.72 7.68 -7.78
C GLY A 193 22.93 7.55 -6.85
N ARG A 194 22.75 7.01 -5.63
CA ARG A 194 23.87 6.73 -4.71
C ARG A 194 24.82 5.63 -5.20
N HIS A 195 24.39 4.80 -6.15
CA HIS A 195 25.19 3.73 -6.76
C HIS A 195 25.67 4.10 -8.17
N GLY A 196 25.71 5.38 -8.53
CA GLY A 196 26.28 5.83 -9.82
C GLY A 196 25.40 5.60 -11.05
N HIS A 197 24.14 5.22 -10.87
CA HIS A 197 23.21 5.09 -11.99
C HIS A 197 22.53 6.43 -12.28
N VAL A 198 22.51 6.83 -13.56
CA VAL A 198 21.86 8.05 -14.03
C VAL A 198 20.77 7.69 -15.04
N TYR A 199 19.57 8.22 -14.86
CA TYR A 199 18.47 8.09 -15.82
C TYR A 199 18.40 9.34 -16.68
N THR A 200 18.45 9.14 -17.99
CA THR A 200 18.32 10.19 -19.00
C THR A 200 17.19 9.84 -19.97
N ASN A 201 16.84 10.76 -20.86
CA ASN A 201 15.91 10.47 -21.96
C ASN A 201 16.45 9.43 -22.96
N ALA A 202 17.76 9.17 -22.96
CA ALA A 202 18.40 8.12 -23.76
C ALA A 202 18.53 6.78 -23.02
N GLY A 203 17.97 6.66 -21.82
CA GLY A 203 17.99 5.46 -20.99
C GLY A 203 18.92 5.56 -19.78
N LYS A 204 19.23 4.39 -19.22
CA LYS A 204 20.02 4.24 -18.00
C LYS A 204 21.51 4.22 -18.34
N LEU A 205 22.28 5.10 -17.71
CA LEU A 205 23.73 5.10 -17.74
C LEU A 205 24.28 4.58 -16.41
N ASN A 206 25.41 3.88 -16.46
CA ASN A 206 26.20 3.56 -15.28
C ASN A 206 27.51 4.36 -15.32
N LEU A 207 27.75 5.19 -14.31
CA LEU A 207 28.90 6.09 -14.28
C LEU A 207 30.20 5.38 -13.88
N PHE A 208 30.12 4.28 -13.13
CA PHE A 208 31.25 3.47 -12.68
C PHE A 208 30.85 2.03 -12.36
#